data_AF-A0A7S0RM90-F1
#
_entry.id   AF-A0A7S0RM90-F1
#
_cell.length_a   1.000
_cell.length_b   1.000
_cell.length_c   1.000
_cell.angle_alpha   90.00
_cell.angle_beta   90.00
_cell.angle_gamma   90.00
#
_symmetry.space_group_name_H-M   'P 1'
#
loop_
_entity.id
_entity.type
_entity.pdbx_description
1 polymer ?
#
loop_
_entity_poly.entity_id
_entity_poly.type
_entity_poly.pdbx_seq_one_letter_code
_entity_poly.pdbx_strand_id
1 'polypeptide(L)'
;MADDNRKSTERQRSAGVARSGSPANHGPTNSIKLHLGSDPDKQIIVIKVGTSSLVRAEQQTLNLGIIARLCETVKTLRSQGHHVIIVSSGAVGVGCQRLGLATKPGELAKKQALAAVGQLHLMRYYEDFMAALNLRCAQVLLTLDNLANRAQYLNARNTFTELLAYGVVPIVNENDTVAVQELRFGDNDTLSAQVATLVQADWLFLMTDVDCLYTANPKDDPAAQPIYEVHDMGALRADTSTRGTQWGTGGMATKLTAGRIATAAGCTMVICSSTNPEVVARVLGGEQRLGTKFFPVAHALRGRYRWILSVPVRGQLWLDAGAVKAVSSKVKRASLFAAGITKVEGRFNPQDAVSLCDEAGVEFARGLVNFSADEVRELRRMAKEKKQAVDKALGFNVQEEVVHRSFLSLLVGQAGDADETEDDPEHAPVAAPGAEAGAAADALARAALS
;
A
#
# COMPACT_ATOMS: atom_id res chain seq x y z
N MET A 1 21.46 74.26 -19.67
CA MET A 1 21.44 74.84 -21.03
C MET A 1 21.31 73.66 -21.98
N ALA A 2 20.07 73.20 -22.21
CA ALA A 2 19.14 73.65 -23.28
C ALA A 2 19.22 72.60 -24.42
N ASP A 3 18.21 71.73 -24.54
CA ASP A 3 17.03 71.86 -25.43
C ASP A 3 17.41 71.58 -26.91
N ASP A 4 16.67 70.88 -27.78
CA ASP A 4 15.27 70.47 -27.78
C ASP A 4 15.06 69.37 -28.86
N ASN A 5 14.27 68.37 -28.49
CA ASN A 5 13.21 67.63 -29.20
C ASN A 5 12.89 67.92 -30.71
N ARG A 6 12.80 66.86 -31.54
CA ARG A 6 11.55 66.33 -32.18
C ARG A 6 11.74 65.64 -33.56
N LYS A 7 11.17 64.41 -33.64
CA LYS A 7 10.35 63.79 -34.72
C LYS A 7 11.00 63.62 -36.12
N SER A 8 10.75 62.60 -36.94
CA SER A 8 9.99 61.34 -36.95
C SER A 8 10.13 60.82 -38.39
N THR A 9 10.45 59.54 -38.65
CA THR A 9 9.79 58.72 -39.70
C THR A 9 10.33 57.29 -39.70
N GLU A 10 9.37 56.37 -39.76
CA GLU A 10 9.50 54.93 -39.83
C GLU A 10 10.33 54.45 -41.03
N ARG A 11 11.10 53.38 -40.83
CA ARG A 11 11.29 52.31 -41.83
C ARG A 11 11.52 50.98 -41.10
N GLN A 12 10.49 50.14 -41.20
CA GLN A 12 10.44 48.76 -40.71
C GLN A 12 11.64 47.95 -41.21
N ARG A 13 12.32 47.25 -40.29
CA ARG A 13 13.14 46.07 -40.60
C ARG A 13 12.49 44.87 -39.92
N SER A 14 12.08 43.94 -40.76
CA SER A 14 11.60 42.61 -40.44
C SER A 14 12.63 41.83 -39.61
N ALA A 15 12.26 41.49 -38.39
CA ALA A 15 12.90 40.43 -37.61
C ALA A 15 11.84 39.36 -37.32
N GLY A 16 12.14 38.13 -37.74
CA GLY A 16 11.22 37.00 -37.68
C GLY A 16 10.74 36.71 -36.26
N VAL A 17 9.43 36.55 -36.14
CA VAL A 17 8.77 36.04 -34.95
C VAL A 17 9.19 34.58 -34.79
N ALA A 18 10.16 34.33 -33.91
CA ALA A 18 10.38 33.01 -33.34
C ALA A 18 9.13 32.66 -32.51
N ARG A 19 8.33 31.73 -33.01
CA ARG A 19 7.19 31.16 -32.27
C ARG A 19 7.73 30.55 -30.99
N SER A 20 7.38 31.14 -29.85
CA SER A 20 7.51 30.55 -28.53
C SER A 20 6.79 29.20 -28.54
N GLY A 21 7.53 28.11 -28.47
CA GLY A 21 6.96 26.79 -28.21
C GLY A 21 6.29 26.82 -26.86
N SER A 22 5.00 26.47 -26.81
CA SER A 22 4.29 26.18 -25.57
C SER A 22 5.11 25.18 -24.73
N PRO A 23 5.14 25.31 -23.39
CA PRO A 23 5.72 24.29 -22.55
C PRO A 23 4.99 22.99 -22.84
N ALA A 24 5.74 21.97 -23.28
CA ALA A 24 5.22 20.65 -23.50
C ALA A 24 4.59 20.18 -22.18
N ASN A 25 3.27 20.04 -22.19
CA ASN A 25 2.48 19.50 -21.10
C ASN A 25 2.85 18.02 -20.94
N HIS A 26 3.92 17.75 -20.20
CA HIS A 26 4.30 16.39 -19.84
C HIS A 26 3.28 15.96 -18.79
N GLY A 27 2.28 15.17 -19.20
CA GLY A 27 1.42 14.46 -18.25
C GLY A 27 2.29 13.71 -17.23
N PRO A 28 1.76 13.43 -16.02
CA PRO A 28 2.55 12.82 -14.96
C PRO A 28 3.22 11.54 -15.47
N THR A 29 4.56 11.53 -15.45
CA THR A 29 5.36 10.35 -15.75
C THR A 29 4.89 9.18 -14.88
N ASN A 30 4.66 8.01 -15.48
CA ASN A 30 4.05 6.87 -14.79
C ASN A 30 4.89 6.32 -13.60
N SER A 31 6.19 6.63 -13.55
CA SER A 31 7.05 6.31 -12.41
C SER A 31 7.46 7.56 -11.64
N ILE A 32 7.30 7.51 -10.32
CA ILE A 32 7.79 8.56 -9.40
C ILE A 32 9.31 8.72 -9.53
N LYS A 33 10.04 7.61 -9.68
CA LYS A 33 11.50 7.66 -9.81
C LYS A 33 11.95 8.37 -11.09
N LEU A 34 11.22 8.19 -12.20
CA LEU A 34 11.46 8.94 -13.43
C LEU A 34 11.21 10.44 -13.22
N HIS A 35 10.14 10.79 -12.48
CA HIS A 35 9.83 12.18 -12.16
C HIS A 35 10.92 12.85 -11.31
N LEU A 36 11.49 12.13 -10.34
CA LEU A 36 12.54 12.63 -9.44
C LEU A 36 13.92 12.74 -10.12
N GLY A 37 14.06 12.27 -11.36
CA GLY A 37 15.33 12.09 -12.05
C GLY A 37 15.95 10.73 -11.70
N SER A 38 16.26 9.93 -12.73
CA SER A 38 16.78 8.58 -12.58
C SER A 38 18.25 8.60 -12.13
N ASP A 39 18.45 8.66 -10.82
CA ASP A 39 19.73 8.43 -10.16
C ASP A 39 19.63 7.13 -9.35
N PRO A 40 20.30 6.04 -9.79
CA PRO A 40 20.18 4.73 -9.14
C PRO A 40 20.73 4.73 -7.71
N ASP A 41 21.57 5.70 -7.34
CA ASP A 41 22.11 5.84 -5.99
C ASP A 41 21.13 6.55 -5.04
N LYS A 42 20.08 7.20 -5.59
CA LYS A 42 19.03 7.85 -4.80
C LYS A 42 17.84 6.90 -4.63
N GLN A 43 17.51 6.63 -3.38
CA GLN A 43 16.49 5.67 -2.99
C GLN A 43 15.33 6.38 -2.32
N ILE A 44 14.13 5.83 -2.47
CA ILE A 44 12.94 6.26 -1.72
C ILE A 44 12.79 5.32 -0.52
N ILE A 45 12.86 5.90 0.69
CA ILE A 45 12.92 5.20 1.96
C ILE A 45 11.68 5.58 2.78
N VAL A 46 10.90 4.58 3.18
CA VAL A 46 9.80 4.74 4.13
C VAL A 46 10.26 4.26 5.50
N ILE A 47 10.11 5.08 6.54
CA ILE A 47 10.45 4.74 7.92
C ILE A 47 9.17 4.80 8.75
N LYS A 48 8.72 3.64 9.25
CA LYS A 48 7.59 3.55 10.15
C LYS A 48 8.06 3.51 11.58
N VAL A 49 7.46 4.35 12.43
CA VAL A 49 7.72 4.35 13.88
C VAL A 49 6.42 4.14 14.67
N GLY A 50 6.40 3.12 15.53
CA GLY A 50 5.21 2.73 16.29
C GLY A 50 4.97 3.55 17.56
N THR A 51 3.76 3.45 18.11
CA THR A 51 3.39 4.16 19.36
C THR A 51 4.27 3.75 20.53
N SER A 52 4.62 2.47 20.66
CA SER A 52 5.51 1.96 21.73
C SER A 52 6.91 2.56 21.68
N SER A 53 7.36 3.01 20.50
CA SER A 53 8.62 3.71 20.31
C SER A 53 8.52 5.19 20.65
N LEU A 54 7.37 5.81 20.34
CA LEU A 54 7.16 7.24 20.51
C LEU A 54 6.63 7.63 21.88
N VAL A 55 6.05 6.71 22.64
CA VAL A 55 5.43 6.99 23.95
C VAL A 55 6.10 6.13 25.02
N ARG A 56 6.60 6.78 26.07
CA ARG A 56 7.11 6.13 27.28
C ARG A 56 5.92 5.68 28.11
N ALA A 57 5.57 4.41 28.03
CA ALA A 57 4.36 3.86 28.65
C ALA A 57 4.24 4.18 30.16
N GLU A 58 5.35 4.10 30.89
CA GLU A 58 5.42 4.34 32.35
C GLU A 58 5.19 5.81 32.72
N GLN A 59 5.66 6.72 31.88
CA GLN A 59 5.64 8.18 32.14
C GLN A 59 4.47 8.87 31.44
N GLN A 60 3.79 8.17 30.53
CA GLN A 60 2.77 8.72 29.63
C GLN A 60 3.25 9.96 28.86
N THR A 61 4.54 10.03 28.59
CA THR A 61 5.16 11.13 27.87
C THR A 61 5.63 10.67 26.50
N LEU A 62 5.64 11.60 25.55
CA LEU A 62 6.37 11.40 24.30
C LEU A 62 7.87 11.21 24.55
N ASN A 63 8.44 10.25 23.85
CA ASN A 63 9.87 10.06 23.77
C ASN A 63 10.48 11.02 22.74
N LEU A 64 10.57 12.29 23.11
CA LEU A 64 11.12 13.34 22.24
C LEU A 64 12.55 13.02 21.77
N GLY A 65 13.34 12.29 22.58
CA GLY A 65 14.68 11.85 22.19
C GLY A 65 14.69 10.91 20.99
N ILE A 66 13.72 10.00 20.87
CA ILE A 66 13.59 9.13 19.69
C ILE A 66 13.15 9.94 18.47
N ILE A 67 12.22 10.89 18.61
CA ILE A 67 11.79 11.76 17.51
C ILE A 67 12.97 12.60 17.00
N ALA A 68 13.73 13.23 17.90
CA ALA A 68 14.89 14.03 17.54
C ALA A 68 15.96 13.20 16.79
N ARG A 69 16.30 12.00 17.30
CA ARG A 69 17.26 11.09 16.64
C ARG A 69 16.75 10.56 15.30
N LEU A 70 15.44 10.34 15.18
CA LEU A 70 14.81 10.00 13.90
C LEU A 70 14.98 11.15 12.89
N CYS A 71 14.71 12.40 13.30
CA CYS A 71 14.91 13.58 12.45
C CYS A 71 16.39 13.76 12.03
N GLU A 72 17.35 13.51 12.92
CA GLU A 72 18.79 13.51 12.60
C GLU A 72 19.17 12.39 11.60
N THR A 73 18.56 11.21 11.77
CA THR A 73 18.72 10.11 10.80
C THR A 73 18.16 10.52 9.44
N VAL A 74 16.98 11.14 9.40
CA VAL A 74 16.42 11.68 8.15
C VAL A 74 17.33 12.73 7.54
N LYS A 75 17.91 13.63 8.34
CA LYS A 75 18.86 14.64 7.85
C LYS A 75 20.08 14.00 7.19
N THR A 76 20.62 12.94 7.78
CA THR A 76 21.74 12.17 7.24
C THR A 76 21.38 11.50 5.91
N LEU A 77 20.22 10.85 5.82
CA LEU A 77 19.77 10.22 4.58
C LEU A 77 19.48 11.26 3.47
N ARG A 78 18.91 12.42 3.84
CA ARG A 78 18.64 13.52 2.91
C ARG A 78 19.94 14.16 2.40
N SER A 79 20.99 14.28 3.21
CA SER A 79 22.29 14.79 2.74
C SER A 79 22.99 13.84 1.78
N GLN A 80 22.67 12.55 1.84
CA GLN A 80 23.10 11.53 0.87
C GLN A 80 22.23 11.51 -0.41
N GLY A 81 21.21 12.37 -0.51
CA GLY A 81 20.35 12.52 -1.69
C GLY A 81 19.14 11.59 -1.72
N HIS A 82 18.96 10.71 -0.73
CA HIS A 82 17.79 9.84 -0.64
C HIS A 82 16.51 10.63 -0.34
N HIS A 83 15.36 10.10 -0.72
CA HIS A 83 14.04 10.62 -0.37
C HIS A 83 13.48 9.85 0.82
N VAL A 84 12.98 10.55 1.84
CA VAL A 84 12.52 9.92 3.08
C VAL A 84 11.07 10.28 3.35
N ILE A 85 10.28 9.29 3.73
CA ILE A 85 8.89 9.41 4.19
C ILE A 85 8.81 8.79 5.58
N ILE A 86 8.19 9.48 6.53
CA ILE A 86 7.93 8.94 7.86
C ILE A 86 6.47 8.50 7.95
N VAL A 87 6.22 7.30 8.45
CA VAL A 87 4.87 6.84 8.84
C VAL A 87 4.84 6.75 10.36
N SER A 88 4.22 7.73 11.01
CA SER A 88 4.25 7.86 12.46
C SER A 88 2.98 7.29 13.07
N SER A 89 3.06 6.70 14.26
CA SER A 89 1.92 6.49 15.16
C SER A 89 1.94 7.52 16.30
N GLY A 90 1.16 7.28 17.36
CA GLY A 90 1.28 8.01 18.63
C GLY A 90 0.24 9.09 18.88
N ALA A 91 -0.51 9.54 17.87
CA ALA A 91 -1.48 10.64 18.01
C ALA A 91 -2.43 10.46 19.20
N VAL A 92 -3.09 9.30 19.36
CA VAL A 92 -3.96 9.05 20.51
C VAL A 92 -3.22 9.16 21.85
N GLY A 93 -1.98 8.66 21.93
CA GLY A 93 -1.16 8.74 23.14
C GLY A 93 -0.80 10.18 23.49
N VAL A 94 -0.46 11.00 22.48
CA VAL A 94 -0.23 12.44 22.66
C VAL A 94 -1.51 13.15 23.11
N GLY A 95 -2.67 12.78 22.54
CA GLY A 95 -3.96 13.30 22.96
C GLY A 95 -4.27 12.98 24.42
N CYS A 96 -4.04 11.73 24.85
CA CYS A 96 -4.17 11.32 26.25
C CYS A 96 -3.30 12.17 27.16
N GLN A 97 -2.01 12.32 26.83
CA GLN A 97 -1.07 13.14 27.61
C GLN A 97 -1.56 14.60 27.71
N ARG A 98 -2.00 15.17 26.60
CA ARG A 98 -2.43 16.57 26.51
C ARG A 98 -3.70 16.87 27.31
N LEU A 99 -4.58 15.89 27.41
CA LEU A 99 -5.83 16.00 28.17
C LEU A 99 -5.73 15.41 29.59
N GLY A 100 -4.54 14.98 30.03
CA GLY A 100 -4.32 14.42 31.37
C GLY A 100 -5.01 13.08 31.62
N LEU A 101 -5.21 12.27 30.58
CA LEU A 101 -5.85 10.96 30.70
C LEU A 101 -4.83 9.88 31.06
N ALA A 102 -5.04 9.25 32.23
CA ALA A 102 -4.20 8.17 32.72
C ALA A 102 -4.30 6.87 31.88
N THR A 103 -5.38 6.68 31.13
CA THR A 103 -5.58 5.48 30.31
C THR A 103 -6.15 5.83 28.94
N LYS A 104 -5.79 5.01 27.94
CA LYS A 104 -6.39 5.08 26.62
C LYS A 104 -7.85 4.59 26.71
N PRO A 105 -8.85 5.39 26.31
CA PRO A 105 -10.24 4.95 26.34
C PRO A 105 -10.50 3.83 25.33
N GLY A 106 -11.47 2.96 25.65
CA GLY A 106 -11.89 1.87 24.77
C GLY A 106 -12.80 2.31 23.62
N GLU A 107 -13.66 3.29 23.88
CA GLU A 107 -14.67 3.81 22.94
C GLU A 107 -14.03 4.46 21.70
N LEU A 108 -14.53 4.11 20.51
CA LEU A 108 -14.03 4.62 19.23
C LEU A 108 -14.05 6.15 19.17
N ALA A 109 -15.21 6.77 19.41
CA ALA A 109 -15.37 8.22 19.33
C ALA A 109 -14.38 8.97 20.25
N LYS A 110 -14.12 8.45 21.46
CA LYS A 110 -13.12 9.03 22.37
C LYS A 110 -11.70 8.89 21.82
N LYS A 111 -11.35 7.74 21.24
CA LYS A 111 -10.04 7.55 20.57
C LYS A 111 -9.87 8.51 19.40
N GLN A 112 -10.90 8.71 18.59
CA GLN A 112 -10.87 9.63 17.44
C GLN A 112 -10.69 11.08 17.89
N ALA A 113 -11.40 11.51 18.94
CA ALA A 113 -11.22 12.84 19.53
C ALA A 113 -9.79 13.03 20.06
N LEU A 114 -9.24 12.02 20.73
CA LEU A 114 -7.86 12.06 21.23
C LEU A 114 -6.83 12.07 20.11
N ALA A 115 -7.05 11.30 19.04
CA ALA A 115 -6.21 11.34 17.85
C ALA A 115 -6.20 12.74 17.23
N ALA A 116 -7.37 13.39 17.09
CA ALA A 116 -7.47 14.74 16.56
C ALA A 116 -6.67 15.76 17.41
N VAL A 117 -6.81 15.70 18.73
CA VAL A 117 -6.02 16.56 19.65
C VAL A 117 -4.53 16.26 19.54
N GLY A 118 -4.14 14.99 19.61
CA GLY A 118 -2.74 14.61 19.66
C GLY A 118 -2.00 14.74 18.34
N GLN A 119 -2.69 14.59 17.20
CA GLN A 119 -2.09 14.71 15.86
C GLN A 119 -1.55 16.12 15.61
N LEU A 120 -2.25 17.16 16.07
CA LEU A 120 -1.77 18.55 16.02
C LEU A 120 -0.40 18.68 16.72
N HIS A 121 -0.30 18.14 17.93
CA HIS A 121 0.90 18.23 18.73
C HIS A 121 2.04 17.36 18.20
N LEU A 122 1.73 16.16 17.72
CA LEU A 122 2.69 15.28 17.08
C LEU A 122 3.36 15.95 15.87
N MET A 123 2.57 16.59 15.01
CA MET A 123 3.10 17.35 13.88
C MET A 123 3.96 18.52 14.31
N ARG A 124 3.57 19.25 15.36
CA ARG A 124 4.38 20.35 15.89
C ARG A 124 5.78 19.88 16.32
N TYR A 125 5.87 18.73 17.00
CA TYR A 125 7.18 18.19 17.39
C TYR A 125 8.04 17.82 16.17
N TYR A 126 7.46 17.18 15.16
CA TYR A 126 8.20 16.90 13.92
C TYR A 126 8.67 18.17 13.22
N GLU A 127 7.79 19.17 13.09
CA GLU A 127 8.12 20.44 12.45
C GLU A 127 9.23 21.19 13.21
N ASP A 128 9.13 21.33 14.53
CA ASP A 128 10.13 22.02 15.35
C ASP A 128 11.52 21.35 15.21
N PHE A 129 11.59 20.01 15.25
CA PHE A 129 12.86 19.28 15.09
C PHE A 129 13.39 19.32 13.65
N MET A 130 12.53 19.16 12.64
CA MET A 130 12.97 19.18 11.25
C MET A 130 13.42 20.58 10.81
N ALA A 131 12.71 21.63 11.23
CA ALA A 131 13.09 23.01 10.97
C ALA A 131 14.47 23.34 11.56
N ALA A 132 14.76 22.88 12.79
CA ALA A 132 16.07 23.04 13.40
C ALA A 132 17.22 22.38 12.58
N LEU A 133 16.90 21.36 11.77
CA LEU A 133 17.84 20.66 10.88
C LEU A 133 17.82 21.19 9.44
N ASN A 134 17.13 22.30 9.18
CA ASN A 134 16.86 22.85 7.85
C ASN A 134 16.20 21.83 6.90
N LEU A 135 15.28 21.03 7.44
CA LEU A 135 14.39 20.15 6.69
C LEU A 135 12.99 20.76 6.69
N ARG A 136 12.25 20.51 5.60
CA ARG A 136 10.83 20.87 5.48
C ARG A 136 10.01 19.59 5.57
N CYS A 137 8.93 19.60 6.34
CA CYS A 137 8.02 18.47 6.42
C CYS A 137 6.61 18.83 5.94
N ALA A 138 5.80 17.83 5.63
CA ALA A 138 4.39 18.02 5.30
C ALA A 138 3.55 16.92 5.96
N GLN A 139 2.40 17.31 6.51
CA GLN A 139 1.44 16.35 7.03
C GLN A 139 0.68 15.68 5.89
N VAL A 140 0.54 14.35 5.96
CA VAL A 140 -0.35 13.59 5.09
C VAL A 140 -1.21 12.66 5.95
N LEU A 141 -2.53 12.78 5.84
CA LEU A 141 -3.49 11.91 6.52
C LEU A 141 -4.20 11.04 5.49
N LEU A 142 -4.17 9.72 5.69
CA LEU A 142 -4.77 8.74 4.78
C LEU A 142 -5.53 7.68 5.57
N THR A 143 -6.48 7.03 4.94
CA THR A 143 -7.04 5.75 5.40
C THR A 143 -6.71 4.66 4.38
N LEU A 144 -6.79 3.40 4.81
CA LEU A 144 -6.70 2.28 3.88
C LEU A 144 -7.81 2.33 2.81
N ASP A 145 -9.00 2.82 3.14
CA ASP A 145 -10.09 3.02 2.17
C ASP A 145 -9.74 4.08 1.12
N ASN A 146 -9.01 5.15 1.49
CA ASN A 146 -8.52 6.12 0.52
C ASN A 146 -7.55 5.47 -0.48
N LEU A 147 -6.69 4.57 -0.02
CA LEU A 147 -5.73 3.86 -0.88
C LEU A 147 -6.37 2.71 -1.66
N ALA A 148 -7.50 2.18 -1.19
CA ALA A 148 -8.31 1.20 -1.91
C ALA A 148 -9.03 1.84 -3.11
N ASN A 149 -9.43 3.11 -3.01
CA ASN A 149 -10.07 3.82 -4.10
C ASN A 149 -9.06 4.30 -5.16
N ARG A 150 -9.24 3.89 -6.43
CA ARG A 150 -8.30 4.21 -7.53
C ARG A 150 -7.99 5.69 -7.70
N ALA A 151 -9.04 6.51 -7.74
CA ALA A 151 -8.90 7.94 -8.01
C ALA A 151 -8.16 8.62 -6.85
N GLN A 152 -8.52 8.26 -5.61
CA GLN A 152 -7.85 8.78 -4.41
C GLN A 152 -6.40 8.28 -4.30
N TYR A 153 -6.14 7.01 -4.65
CA TYR A 153 -4.79 6.45 -4.77
C TYR A 153 -3.94 7.27 -5.74
N LEU A 154 -4.45 7.60 -6.94
CA LEU A 154 -3.73 8.43 -7.90
C LEU A 154 -3.47 9.85 -7.38
N ASN A 155 -4.46 10.47 -6.74
CA ASN A 155 -4.29 11.79 -6.14
C ASN A 155 -3.23 11.79 -5.04
N ALA A 156 -3.25 10.78 -4.17
CA ALA A 156 -2.23 10.57 -3.15
C ALA A 156 -0.85 10.39 -3.80
N ARG A 157 -0.73 9.50 -4.80
CA ARG A 157 0.53 9.28 -5.54
C ARG A 157 1.10 10.57 -6.10
N ASN A 158 0.28 11.36 -6.78
CA ASN A 158 0.70 12.62 -7.38
C ASN A 158 1.16 13.61 -6.30
N THR A 159 0.44 13.68 -5.17
CA THR A 159 0.82 14.53 -4.03
C THR A 159 2.18 14.13 -3.46
N PHE A 160 2.41 12.83 -3.21
CA PHE A 160 3.72 12.35 -2.75
C PHE A 160 4.83 12.66 -3.77
N THR A 161 4.55 12.48 -5.05
CA THR A 161 5.52 12.76 -6.14
C THR A 161 6.00 14.20 -6.07
N GLU A 162 5.08 15.15 -5.99
CA GLU A 162 5.40 16.58 -5.90
C GLU A 162 6.08 16.95 -4.57
N LEU A 163 5.62 16.41 -3.43
CA LEU A 163 6.27 16.63 -2.14
C LEU A 163 7.74 16.20 -2.15
N LEU A 164 8.02 15.02 -2.72
CA LEU A 164 9.38 14.51 -2.86
C LEU A 164 10.21 15.35 -3.83
N ALA A 165 9.62 15.83 -4.92
CA ALA A 165 10.28 16.72 -5.88
C ALA A 165 10.63 18.09 -5.26
N TYR A 166 9.77 18.63 -4.39
CA TYR A 166 10.05 19.82 -3.60
C TYR A 166 11.10 19.59 -2.50
N GLY A 167 11.53 18.35 -2.29
CA GLY A 167 12.49 17.95 -1.27
C GLY A 167 11.93 18.00 0.15
N VAL A 168 10.60 17.94 0.29
CA VAL A 168 9.87 17.90 1.55
C VAL A 168 9.82 16.46 2.07
N VAL A 169 9.88 16.28 3.39
CA VAL A 169 9.73 14.98 4.08
C VAL A 169 8.26 14.79 4.48
N PRO A 170 7.50 13.88 3.83
CA PRO A 170 6.13 13.62 4.23
C PRO A 170 6.07 12.88 5.57
N ILE A 171 5.24 13.36 6.49
CA ILE A 171 4.90 12.72 7.76
C ILE A 171 3.47 12.19 7.63
N VAL A 172 3.36 10.89 7.42
CA VAL A 172 2.11 10.18 7.17
C VAL A 172 1.58 9.61 8.48
N ASN A 173 0.27 9.75 8.71
CA ASN A 173 -0.45 9.01 9.74
C ASN A 173 -1.84 8.64 9.25
N GLU A 174 -2.49 7.69 9.93
CA GLU A 174 -3.88 7.35 9.65
C GLU A 174 -4.81 8.53 9.99
N ASN A 175 -5.81 8.78 9.15
CA ASN A 175 -6.85 9.75 9.46
C ASN A 175 -7.87 9.13 10.44
N ASP A 176 -7.48 9.02 11.71
CA ASP A 176 -8.26 8.38 12.77
C ASP A 176 -9.69 8.91 12.86
N THR A 177 -9.94 10.19 12.57
CA THR A 177 -11.28 10.82 12.65
C THR A 177 -12.31 10.15 11.74
N VAL A 178 -11.88 9.63 10.58
CA VAL A 178 -12.76 9.01 9.58
C VAL A 178 -12.46 7.53 9.34
N ALA A 179 -11.36 7.01 9.90
CA ALA A 179 -11.02 5.60 9.80
C ALA A 179 -11.98 4.73 10.63
N VAL A 180 -12.51 3.67 10.02
CA VAL A 180 -13.39 2.70 10.68
C VAL A 180 -12.53 1.54 11.22
N GLN A 181 -12.53 1.33 12.54
CA GLN A 181 -11.70 0.30 13.21
C GLN A 181 -12.12 -1.15 12.93
N GLU A 182 -13.25 -1.39 12.25
CA GLU A 182 -13.85 -2.72 12.04
C GLU A 182 -13.10 -3.59 11.01
N LEU A 183 -12.29 -2.97 10.15
CA LEU A 183 -11.32 -3.68 9.33
C LEU A 183 -10.15 -4.05 10.23
N ARG A 184 -9.99 -5.34 10.55
CA ARG A 184 -8.93 -5.95 11.36
C ARG A 184 -7.48 -5.74 10.83
N PHE A 185 -7.28 -4.75 9.97
CA PHE A 185 -6.07 -4.43 9.21
C PHE A 185 -5.61 -2.96 9.38
N GLY A 186 -6.29 -2.14 10.20
CA GLY A 186 -5.96 -0.73 10.46
C GLY A 186 -4.80 -0.55 11.46
N ASP A 187 -3.58 -0.89 11.05
CA ASP A 187 -2.37 -0.56 11.79
C ASP A 187 -1.35 0.16 10.91
N ASN A 188 -0.50 0.99 11.53
CA ASN A 188 0.47 1.76 10.76
C ASN A 188 1.56 0.87 10.12
N ASP A 189 1.71 -0.39 10.52
CA ASP A 189 2.58 -1.35 9.79
C ASP A 189 1.99 -1.56 8.38
N THR A 190 0.70 -1.90 8.28
CA THR A 190 0.00 -2.06 6.99
C THR A 190 -0.05 -0.76 6.20
N LEU A 191 -0.41 0.37 6.82
CA LEU A 191 -0.41 1.68 6.15
C LEU A 191 0.98 1.99 5.57
N SER A 192 2.06 1.71 6.29
CA SER A 192 3.41 1.97 5.81
C SER A 192 3.80 1.13 4.60
N ALA A 193 3.36 -0.13 4.55
CA ALA A 193 3.55 -0.98 3.37
C ALA A 193 2.74 -0.47 2.17
N GLN A 194 1.54 0.07 2.40
CA GLN A 194 0.75 0.69 1.34
C GLN A 194 1.38 1.99 0.82
N VAL A 195 1.90 2.83 1.73
CA VAL A 195 2.65 4.04 1.35
C VAL A 195 3.92 3.65 0.56
N ALA A 196 4.68 2.66 1.01
CA ALA A 196 5.85 2.15 0.30
C ALA A 196 5.48 1.66 -1.11
N THR A 197 4.35 0.96 -1.24
CA THR A 197 3.82 0.50 -2.53
C THR A 197 3.40 1.67 -3.43
N LEU A 198 2.67 2.64 -2.88
CA LEU A 198 2.20 3.86 -3.55
C LEU A 198 3.36 4.66 -4.12
N VAL A 199 4.41 4.86 -3.30
CA VAL A 199 5.55 5.70 -3.65
C VAL A 199 6.68 4.95 -4.37
N GLN A 200 6.48 3.67 -4.66
CA GLN A 200 7.47 2.80 -5.30
C GLN A 200 8.81 2.77 -4.52
N ALA A 201 8.71 2.70 -3.19
CA ALA A 201 9.86 2.75 -2.28
C ALA A 201 10.81 1.57 -2.48
N ASP A 202 12.11 1.86 -2.37
CA ASP A 202 13.17 0.86 -2.35
C ASP A 202 13.22 0.13 -1.01
N TRP A 203 12.97 0.89 0.07
CA TRP A 203 13.07 0.39 1.44
C TRP A 203 11.89 0.78 2.30
N LEU A 204 11.45 -0.16 3.14
CA LEU A 204 10.52 0.05 4.23
C LEU A 204 11.16 -0.40 5.55
N PHE A 205 11.41 0.53 6.46
CA PHE A 205 11.90 0.22 7.81
C PHE A 205 10.74 0.22 8.79
N LEU A 206 10.41 -0.93 9.38
CA LEU A 206 9.48 -1.07 10.49
C LEU A 206 10.26 -0.99 11.81
N MET A 207 10.33 0.22 12.38
CA MET A 207 10.99 0.43 13.66
C MET A 207 10.06 0.01 14.82
N THR A 208 10.53 -0.93 15.63
CA THR A 208 9.75 -1.56 16.70
C THR A 208 10.54 -1.64 18.01
N ASP A 209 9.92 -2.16 19.06
CA ASP A 209 10.53 -2.42 20.38
C ASP A 209 11.46 -3.65 20.41
N VAL A 210 11.35 -4.55 19.43
CA VAL A 210 12.28 -5.66 19.19
C VAL A 210 13.36 -5.27 18.17
N ASP A 211 14.52 -5.92 18.26
CA ASP A 211 15.66 -5.65 17.38
C ASP A 211 15.57 -6.40 16.05
N CYS A 212 14.99 -7.60 16.03
CA CYS A 212 14.76 -8.41 14.84
C CYS A 212 13.59 -9.39 15.05
N LEU A 213 13.26 -10.16 14.01
CA LEU A 213 12.38 -11.33 14.08
C LEU A 213 13.14 -12.52 14.67
N TYR A 214 12.46 -13.33 15.47
CA TYR A 214 13.01 -14.54 16.06
C TYR A 214 12.17 -15.76 15.66
N THR A 215 12.73 -16.96 15.75
CA THR A 215 12.01 -18.22 15.51
C THR A 215 10.85 -18.45 16.47
N ALA A 216 10.97 -17.97 17.70
CA ALA A 216 9.95 -17.94 18.74
C ALA A 216 10.09 -16.65 19.58
N ASN A 217 9.16 -16.35 20.50
CA ASN A 217 9.30 -15.17 21.36
C ASN A 217 10.49 -15.36 22.33
N PRO A 218 11.57 -14.56 22.24
CA PRO A 218 12.77 -14.76 23.06
C PRO A 218 12.55 -14.49 24.55
N LYS A 219 11.43 -13.86 24.93
CA LYS A 219 11.04 -13.70 26.34
C LYS A 219 10.48 -14.99 26.95
N ASP A 220 9.88 -15.84 26.12
CA ASP A 220 9.17 -17.05 26.55
C ASP A 220 9.98 -18.31 26.22
N ASP A 221 10.78 -18.27 25.15
CA ASP A 221 11.63 -19.37 24.68
C ASP A 221 13.11 -18.93 24.60
N PRO A 222 13.96 -19.36 25.55
CA PRO A 222 15.40 -19.08 25.52
C PRO A 222 16.14 -19.68 24.32
N ALA A 223 15.56 -20.66 23.62
CA ALA A 223 16.14 -21.24 22.40
C ALA A 223 15.79 -20.46 21.13
N ALA A 224 15.01 -19.38 21.24
CA ALA A 224 14.66 -18.52 20.11
C ALA A 224 15.91 -17.95 19.44
N GLN A 225 16.04 -18.17 18.13
CA GLN A 225 17.17 -17.68 17.33
C GLN A 225 16.76 -16.48 16.48
N PRO A 226 17.64 -15.48 16.30
CA PRO A 226 17.36 -14.35 15.44
C PRO A 226 17.34 -14.77 13.97
N ILE A 227 16.40 -14.22 13.22
CA ILE A 227 16.26 -14.37 11.77
C ILE A 227 16.73 -13.06 11.14
N TYR A 228 17.85 -13.07 10.42
CA TYR A 228 18.40 -11.85 9.82
C TYR A 228 17.93 -11.60 8.39
N GLU A 229 17.58 -12.65 7.66
CA GLU A 229 17.19 -12.57 6.26
C GLU A 229 16.01 -13.49 5.96
N VAL A 230 15.08 -13.00 5.16
CA VAL A 230 13.91 -13.72 4.67
C VAL A 230 13.81 -13.47 3.17
N HIS A 231 14.13 -14.49 2.39
CA HIS A 231 14.04 -14.47 0.92
C HIS A 231 12.70 -14.99 0.41
N ASP A 232 12.00 -15.79 1.20
CA ASP A 232 10.68 -16.33 0.89
C ASP A 232 9.75 -16.24 2.12
N MET A 233 8.72 -15.39 2.00
CA MET A 233 7.70 -15.21 3.02
C MET A 233 6.79 -16.43 3.22
N GLY A 234 6.64 -17.29 2.18
CA GLY A 234 5.84 -18.51 2.25
C GLY A 234 6.52 -19.63 3.04
N ALA A 235 7.86 -19.66 3.03
CA ALA A 235 8.66 -20.61 3.80
C ALA A 235 8.91 -20.16 5.25
N LEU A 236 8.57 -18.91 5.60
CA LEU A 236 8.83 -18.35 6.92
C LEU A 236 7.98 -19.05 8.00
N ARG A 237 8.66 -19.76 8.90
CA ARG A 237 8.06 -20.32 10.12
C ARG A 237 8.45 -19.44 11.30
N ALA A 238 7.57 -18.53 11.69
CA ALA A 238 7.73 -17.71 12.89
C ALA A 238 6.42 -17.71 13.68
N ASP A 239 6.51 -17.85 15.01
CA ASP A 239 5.35 -17.73 15.88
C ASP A 239 4.88 -16.26 15.93
N THR A 240 3.63 -16.02 15.59
CA THR A 240 2.99 -14.70 15.59
C THR A 240 1.88 -14.56 16.63
N SER A 241 1.77 -15.50 17.56
CA SER A 241 0.65 -15.60 18.51
C SER A 241 0.60 -14.47 19.57
N THR A 242 1.72 -13.75 19.78
CA THR A 242 1.83 -12.71 20.81
C THR A 242 1.17 -11.37 20.37
N ARG A 243 0.28 -10.84 21.21
CA ARG A 243 -0.34 -9.50 21.05
C ARG A 243 0.63 -8.38 21.46
N GLY A 244 0.50 -7.21 20.81
CA GLY A 244 1.27 -6.00 21.12
C GLY A 244 0.99 -5.40 22.51
N THR A 245 1.75 -4.35 22.87
CA THR A 245 1.67 -3.67 24.17
C THR A 245 0.40 -2.84 24.36
N GLN A 246 0.08 -2.41 25.59
CA GLN A 246 -1.11 -1.59 25.92
C GLN A 246 -1.31 -0.36 25.00
N TRP A 247 -0.21 0.24 24.51
CA TRP A 247 -0.22 1.44 23.67
C TRP A 247 0.00 1.13 22.18
N GLY A 248 0.48 -0.07 21.84
CA GLY A 248 0.68 -0.54 20.48
C GLY A 248 -0.54 -1.28 19.93
N THR A 249 -0.88 -1.02 18.67
CA THR A 249 -1.96 -1.74 17.98
C THR A 249 -1.46 -2.91 17.14
N GLY A 250 -0.15 -2.95 16.80
CA GLY A 250 0.44 -3.93 15.88
C GLY A 250 1.37 -4.95 16.56
N GLY A 251 1.16 -6.24 16.27
CA GLY A 251 1.98 -7.36 16.74
C GLY A 251 2.99 -7.84 15.69
N MET A 252 3.52 -9.05 15.83
CA MET A 252 4.38 -9.63 14.77
C MET A 252 3.58 -9.99 13.52
N ALA A 253 2.32 -10.42 13.68
CA ALA A 253 1.44 -10.76 12.57
C ALA A 253 1.22 -9.59 11.58
N THR A 254 1.08 -8.37 12.09
CA THR A 254 0.88 -7.19 11.23
C THR A 254 2.16 -6.81 10.50
N LYS A 255 3.33 -6.97 11.12
CA LYS A 255 4.66 -6.78 10.47
C LYS A 255 4.89 -7.78 9.36
N LEU A 256 4.53 -9.05 9.56
CA LEU A 256 4.61 -10.05 8.49
C LEU A 256 3.63 -9.73 7.35
N THR A 257 2.44 -9.21 7.67
CA THR A 257 1.46 -8.78 6.65
C THR A 257 2.01 -7.60 5.83
N ALA A 258 2.57 -6.59 6.49
CA ALA A 258 3.30 -5.50 5.85
C ALA A 258 4.47 -6.02 4.99
N GLY A 259 5.21 -7.01 5.47
CA GLY A 259 6.28 -7.69 4.73
C GLY A 259 5.81 -8.33 3.44
N ARG A 260 4.68 -9.04 3.46
CA ARG A 260 4.09 -9.61 2.24
C ARG A 260 3.72 -8.54 1.23
N ILE A 261 3.11 -7.44 1.68
CA ILE A 261 2.71 -6.32 0.81
C ILE A 261 3.96 -5.63 0.21
N ALA A 262 4.93 -5.26 1.04
CA ALA A 262 6.12 -4.54 0.62
C ALA A 262 6.98 -5.38 -0.34
N THR A 263 7.27 -6.63 0.00
CA THR A 263 8.08 -7.52 -0.83
C THR A 263 7.41 -7.85 -2.17
N ALA A 264 6.08 -8.02 -2.18
CA ALA A 264 5.31 -8.19 -3.42
C ALA A 264 5.33 -6.92 -4.30
N ALA A 265 5.44 -5.73 -3.71
CA ALA A 265 5.55 -4.46 -4.45
C ALA A 265 6.98 -4.17 -4.98
N GLY A 266 7.97 -4.97 -4.61
CA GLY A 266 9.37 -4.75 -4.99
C GLY A 266 10.20 -3.99 -3.96
N CYS A 267 9.65 -3.78 -2.77
CA CYS A 267 10.28 -3.02 -1.68
C CYS A 267 10.97 -3.97 -0.70
N THR A 268 12.23 -3.67 -0.36
CA THR A 268 12.93 -4.42 0.71
C THR A 268 12.45 -3.92 2.06
N MET A 269 11.90 -4.80 2.89
CA MET A 269 11.44 -4.42 4.22
C MET A 269 12.47 -4.81 5.29
N VAL A 270 12.63 -3.99 6.32
CA VAL A 270 13.51 -4.27 7.46
C VAL A 270 12.74 -4.10 8.76
N ILE A 271 12.73 -5.13 9.62
CA ILE A 271 12.30 -4.98 11.01
C ILE A 271 13.54 -4.67 11.84
N CYS A 272 13.55 -3.56 12.57
CA CYS A 272 14.69 -3.14 13.37
C CYS A 272 14.28 -2.39 14.65
N SER A 273 15.21 -2.27 15.60
CA SER A 273 14.94 -1.56 16.85
C SER A 273 14.74 -0.06 16.63
N SER A 274 13.74 0.47 17.33
CA SER A 274 13.39 1.89 17.33
C SER A 274 14.23 2.73 18.31
N THR A 275 14.95 2.09 19.22
CA THR A 275 15.81 2.78 20.21
C THR A 275 17.06 3.39 19.57
N ASN A 276 17.41 2.97 18.35
CA ASN A 276 18.56 3.44 17.60
C ASN A 276 18.20 3.73 16.14
N PRO A 277 17.52 4.85 15.84
CA PRO A 277 17.12 5.21 14.47
C PRO A 277 18.25 5.20 13.43
N GLU A 278 19.48 5.47 13.86
CA GLU A 278 20.70 5.49 13.07
C GLU A 278 21.01 4.11 12.43
N VAL A 279 20.36 3.04 12.90
CA VAL A 279 20.39 1.70 12.28
C VAL A 279 19.97 1.73 10.81
N VAL A 280 19.09 2.64 10.41
CA VAL A 280 18.63 2.78 9.01
C VAL A 280 19.81 3.07 8.09
N ALA A 281 20.62 4.07 8.42
CA ALA A 281 21.79 4.44 7.62
C ALA A 281 22.83 3.31 7.56
N ARG A 282 23.02 2.58 8.68
CA ARG A 282 23.94 1.44 8.76
C ARG A 282 23.51 0.26 7.90
N VAL A 283 22.21 -0.05 7.89
CA VAL A 283 21.62 -1.08 7.05
C VAL A 283 21.81 -0.75 5.56
N LEU A 284 21.56 0.50 5.18
CA LEU A 284 21.78 0.97 3.80
C LEU A 284 23.27 0.96 3.42
N GLY A 285 24.16 1.22 4.38
CA GLY A 285 25.62 1.07 4.22
C GLY A 285 26.11 -0.38 4.07
N GLY A 286 25.22 -1.38 4.08
CA GLY A 286 25.56 -2.78 3.84
C GLY A 286 25.99 -3.54 5.09
N GLU A 287 25.80 -2.98 6.29
CA GLU A 287 26.12 -3.68 7.53
C GLU A 287 25.24 -4.94 7.69
N GLN A 288 25.89 -6.05 8.04
CA GLN A 288 25.29 -7.37 8.14
C GLN A 288 24.70 -7.60 9.53
N ARG A 289 23.66 -8.43 9.61
CA ARG A 289 23.01 -8.85 10.87
C ARG A 289 22.42 -7.69 11.72
N LEU A 290 21.94 -6.64 11.06
CA LEU A 290 21.15 -5.58 11.67
C LEU A 290 19.67 -5.74 11.32
N GLY A 291 18.85 -6.12 12.30
CA GLY A 291 17.44 -6.38 12.09
C GLY A 291 17.17 -7.59 11.19
N THR A 292 15.94 -7.72 10.73
CA THR A 292 15.53 -8.75 9.77
C THR A 292 15.20 -8.11 8.43
N LYS A 293 15.94 -8.47 7.38
CA LYS A 293 15.70 -8.04 6.00
C LYS A 293 14.77 -9.02 5.30
N PHE A 294 13.71 -8.50 4.70
CA PHE A 294 12.76 -9.23 3.87
C PHE A 294 12.95 -8.78 2.43
N PHE A 295 13.42 -9.69 1.58
CA PHE A 295 13.78 -9.37 0.21
C PHE A 295 12.57 -9.39 -0.72
N PRO A 296 12.54 -8.53 -1.75
CA PRO A 296 11.52 -8.53 -2.77
C PRO A 296 11.38 -9.90 -3.44
N VAL A 297 10.15 -10.26 -3.80
CA VAL A 297 9.93 -11.44 -4.64
C VAL A 297 10.47 -11.17 -6.06
N ALA A 298 11.04 -12.19 -6.71
CA ALA A 298 11.70 -12.06 -8.01
C ALA A 298 10.83 -11.41 -9.11
N HIS A 299 9.50 -11.54 -9.00
CA HIS A 299 8.51 -10.99 -9.93
C HIS A 299 7.60 -9.97 -9.26
N ALA A 300 8.21 -9.00 -8.58
CA ALA A 300 7.48 -7.92 -7.92
C ALA A 300 6.49 -7.22 -8.87
N LEU A 301 5.33 -6.86 -8.32
CA LEU A 301 4.26 -6.20 -9.08
C LEU A 301 4.73 -4.86 -9.63
N ARG A 302 4.35 -4.58 -10.88
CA ARG A 302 4.65 -3.34 -11.59
C ARG A 302 3.36 -2.60 -11.95
N GLY A 303 3.48 -1.30 -12.21
CA GLY A 303 2.38 -0.47 -12.73
C GLY A 303 1.09 -0.54 -11.92
N ARG A 304 -0.05 -0.63 -12.62
CA ARG A 304 -1.40 -0.66 -12.02
C ARG A 304 -1.63 -1.80 -11.04
N TYR A 305 -0.93 -2.92 -11.17
CA TYR A 305 -1.11 -4.10 -10.33
C TYR A 305 -0.71 -3.87 -8.87
N ARG A 306 0.16 -2.89 -8.60
CA ARG A 306 0.54 -2.49 -7.24
C ARG A 306 -0.64 -2.01 -6.41
N TRP A 307 -1.57 -1.28 -7.03
CA TRP A 307 -2.76 -0.77 -6.33
C TRP A 307 -3.66 -1.90 -5.80
N ILE A 308 -3.69 -3.06 -6.46
CA ILE A 308 -4.48 -4.22 -5.98
C ILE A 308 -4.04 -4.65 -4.58
N LEU A 309 -2.76 -4.48 -4.22
CA LEU A 309 -2.27 -4.74 -2.86
C LEU A 309 -2.90 -3.81 -1.82
N SER A 310 -3.34 -2.61 -2.24
CA SER A 310 -3.97 -1.59 -1.40
C SER A 310 -5.47 -1.79 -1.19
N VAL A 311 -6.10 -2.69 -1.93
CA VAL A 311 -7.53 -2.97 -1.79
C VAL A 311 -7.71 -3.99 -0.63
N PRO A 312 -8.53 -3.66 0.39
CA PRO A 312 -8.83 -4.58 1.48
C PRO A 312 -9.47 -5.86 0.97
N VAL A 313 -8.98 -6.99 1.47
CA VAL A 313 -9.58 -8.30 1.17
C VAL A 313 -10.93 -8.42 1.89
N ARG A 314 -12.00 -8.63 1.14
CA ARG A 314 -13.39 -8.78 1.64
C ARG A 314 -13.86 -10.24 1.64
N GLY A 315 -13.12 -11.15 1.02
CA GLY A 315 -13.43 -12.58 1.01
C GLY A 315 -12.27 -13.44 0.55
N GLN A 316 -12.50 -14.75 0.53
CA GLN A 316 -11.51 -15.75 0.15
C GLN A 316 -12.13 -16.77 -0.81
N LEU A 317 -11.35 -17.13 -1.84
CA LEU A 317 -11.69 -18.14 -2.83
C LEU A 317 -10.63 -19.25 -2.78
N TRP A 318 -11.04 -20.49 -2.54
CA TRP A 318 -10.15 -21.65 -2.66
C TRP A 318 -10.23 -22.18 -4.07
N LEU A 319 -9.08 -22.48 -4.63
CA LEU A 319 -8.94 -22.94 -6.00
C LEU A 319 -8.54 -24.40 -6.05
N ASP A 320 -8.99 -25.13 -7.07
CA ASP A 320 -8.46 -26.46 -7.36
C ASP A 320 -7.04 -26.37 -7.94
N ALA A 321 -6.32 -27.49 -7.94
CA ALA A 321 -4.95 -27.55 -8.47
C ALA A 321 -4.82 -27.07 -9.94
N GLY A 322 -5.86 -27.26 -10.76
CA GLY A 322 -5.87 -26.81 -12.16
C GLY A 322 -5.96 -25.29 -12.27
N ALA A 323 -6.83 -24.68 -11.48
CA ALA A 323 -7.00 -23.24 -11.39
C ALA A 323 -5.79 -22.56 -10.75
N VAL A 324 -5.22 -23.14 -9.68
CA VAL A 324 -3.94 -22.66 -9.10
C VAL A 324 -2.86 -22.63 -10.17
N LYS A 325 -2.70 -23.73 -10.94
CA LYS A 325 -1.71 -23.81 -12.02
C LYS A 325 -1.97 -22.83 -13.15
N ALA A 326 -3.24 -22.62 -13.53
CA ALA A 326 -3.62 -21.71 -14.61
C ALA A 326 -3.40 -20.23 -14.23
N VAL A 327 -3.80 -19.86 -13.03
CA VAL A 327 -3.62 -18.51 -12.46
C VAL A 327 -2.14 -18.21 -12.23
N SER A 328 -1.38 -19.21 -11.77
CA SER A 328 0.07 -19.08 -11.50
C SER A 328 0.93 -19.35 -12.75
N SER A 329 0.31 -19.59 -13.92
CA SER A 329 1.03 -19.93 -15.14
C SER A 329 1.91 -18.78 -15.61
N LYS A 330 3.15 -19.11 -15.97
CA LYS A 330 4.17 -18.16 -16.42
C LYS A 330 4.05 -17.79 -17.90
N VAL A 331 3.49 -18.68 -18.72
CA VAL A 331 3.44 -18.51 -20.18
C VAL A 331 2.22 -17.68 -20.62
N LYS A 332 1.10 -17.87 -19.94
CA LYS A 332 -0.13 -17.09 -20.16
C LYS A 332 -0.94 -17.13 -18.87
N ARG A 333 -0.92 -16.04 -18.12
CA ARG A 333 -1.79 -15.89 -16.94
C ARG A 333 -3.23 -16.01 -17.39
N ALA A 334 -3.90 -17.05 -16.91
CA ALA A 334 -5.32 -17.25 -17.17
C ALA A 334 -6.14 -16.44 -16.17
N SER A 335 -7.30 -15.98 -16.63
CA SER A 335 -8.32 -15.48 -15.72
C SER A 335 -8.87 -16.63 -14.87
N LEU A 336 -9.39 -16.30 -13.69
CA LEU A 336 -10.07 -17.26 -12.83
C LEU A 336 -11.53 -17.39 -13.27
N PHE A 337 -11.95 -18.60 -13.60
CA PHE A 337 -13.35 -18.93 -13.90
C PHE A 337 -14.01 -19.66 -12.73
N ALA A 338 -15.34 -19.55 -12.63
CA ALA A 338 -16.10 -20.13 -11.52
C ALA A 338 -15.90 -21.65 -11.34
N ALA A 339 -15.61 -22.36 -12.44
CA ALA A 339 -15.38 -23.81 -12.43
C ALA A 339 -14.15 -24.22 -11.59
N GLY A 340 -13.14 -23.35 -11.49
CA GLY A 340 -11.91 -23.59 -10.74
C GLY A 340 -12.00 -23.27 -9.24
N ILE A 341 -13.15 -22.76 -8.78
CA ILE A 341 -13.37 -22.34 -7.39
C ILE A 341 -14.02 -23.47 -6.61
N THR A 342 -13.34 -23.96 -5.58
CA THR A 342 -13.81 -25.06 -4.73
C THR A 342 -14.64 -24.56 -3.56
N LYS A 343 -14.27 -23.41 -2.97
CA LYS A 343 -14.91 -22.81 -1.79
C LYS A 343 -14.91 -21.28 -1.87
N VAL A 344 -15.98 -20.66 -1.33
CA VAL A 344 -16.16 -19.19 -1.27
C VAL A 344 -16.49 -18.80 0.17
N GLU A 345 -15.69 -17.93 0.79
CA GLU A 345 -15.95 -17.36 2.11
C GLU A 345 -15.95 -15.83 2.10
N GLY A 346 -16.70 -15.24 3.03
CA GLY A 346 -16.85 -13.80 3.17
C GLY A 346 -18.08 -13.23 2.47
N ARG A 347 -18.17 -11.90 2.50
CA ARG A 347 -19.18 -11.10 1.81
C ARG A 347 -18.43 -10.02 1.04
N PHE A 348 -18.58 -10.07 -0.28
CA PHE A 348 -17.91 -9.17 -1.20
C PHE A 348 -18.85 -8.88 -2.37
N ASN A 349 -18.64 -7.73 -3.00
CA ASN A 349 -19.34 -7.23 -4.17
C ASN A 349 -18.38 -7.18 -5.38
N PRO A 350 -18.89 -6.96 -6.60
CA PRO A 350 -18.04 -6.65 -7.74
C PRO A 350 -17.02 -5.55 -7.41
N GLN A 351 -15.79 -5.73 -7.89
CA GLN A 351 -14.59 -4.90 -7.67
C GLN A 351 -13.97 -4.96 -6.26
N ASP A 352 -14.53 -5.72 -5.33
CA ASP A 352 -13.83 -6.01 -4.08
C ASP A 352 -12.64 -6.94 -4.30
N ALA A 353 -11.59 -6.80 -3.49
CA ALA A 353 -10.48 -7.73 -3.51
C ALA A 353 -10.82 -9.01 -2.72
N VAL A 354 -10.41 -10.16 -3.25
CA VAL A 354 -10.46 -11.44 -2.56
C VAL A 354 -9.09 -12.11 -2.53
N SER A 355 -8.80 -12.84 -1.46
CA SER A 355 -7.66 -13.75 -1.40
C SER A 355 -7.95 -14.99 -2.23
N LEU A 356 -6.96 -15.42 -3.00
CA LEU A 356 -6.98 -16.69 -3.72
C LEU A 356 -6.08 -17.66 -2.96
N CYS A 357 -6.71 -18.71 -2.43
CA CYS A 357 -6.10 -19.72 -1.61
C CYS A 357 -5.95 -21.02 -2.40
N ASP A 358 -4.87 -21.74 -2.17
CA ASP A 358 -4.72 -23.11 -2.66
C ASP A 358 -5.60 -24.09 -1.86
N GLU A 359 -5.54 -25.38 -2.20
CA GLU A 359 -6.31 -26.43 -1.50
C GLU A 359 -5.92 -26.59 -0.03
N ALA A 360 -4.71 -26.17 0.36
CA ALA A 360 -4.24 -26.16 1.75
C ALA A 360 -4.68 -24.89 2.52
N GLY A 361 -5.31 -23.93 1.85
CA GLY A 361 -5.73 -22.66 2.42
C GLY A 361 -4.64 -21.59 2.51
N VAL A 362 -3.51 -21.79 1.83
CA VAL A 362 -2.44 -20.79 1.76
C VAL A 362 -2.80 -19.75 0.70
N GLU A 363 -2.88 -18.49 1.11
CA GLU A 363 -3.07 -17.36 0.19
C GLU A 363 -1.83 -17.22 -0.72
N PHE A 364 -2.02 -17.42 -2.02
CA PHE A 364 -0.94 -17.29 -3.00
C PHE A 364 -1.17 -16.16 -4.01
N ALA A 365 -2.39 -15.63 -4.09
CA ALA A 365 -2.73 -14.49 -4.94
C ALA A 365 -3.89 -13.67 -4.37
N ARG A 366 -4.13 -12.49 -4.93
CA ARG A 366 -5.32 -11.67 -4.74
C ARG A 366 -5.88 -11.27 -6.08
N GLY A 367 -7.17 -10.98 -6.14
CA GLY A 367 -7.72 -10.34 -7.32
C GLY A 367 -9.02 -9.61 -7.07
N LEU A 368 -9.38 -8.73 -8.00
CA LEU A 368 -10.66 -8.02 -7.97
C LEU A 368 -11.72 -8.90 -8.65
N VAL A 369 -12.80 -9.18 -7.92
CA VAL A 369 -13.87 -10.03 -8.44
C VAL A 369 -14.81 -9.24 -9.34
N ASN A 370 -15.36 -9.88 -10.37
CA ASN A 370 -16.40 -9.30 -11.22
C ASN A 370 -17.81 -9.48 -10.65
N PHE A 371 -17.97 -10.32 -9.63
CA PHE A 371 -19.26 -10.77 -9.10
C PHE A 371 -19.27 -10.74 -7.58
N SER A 372 -20.45 -10.57 -7.00
CA SER A 372 -20.69 -10.70 -5.56
C SER A 372 -20.49 -12.13 -5.06
N ALA A 373 -20.34 -12.29 -3.75
CA ALA A 373 -20.15 -13.61 -3.13
C ALA A 373 -21.29 -14.60 -3.45
N ASP A 374 -22.53 -14.11 -3.52
CA ASP A 374 -23.70 -14.93 -3.82
C ASP A 374 -23.74 -15.33 -5.30
N GLU A 375 -23.42 -14.41 -6.20
CA GLU A 375 -23.29 -14.70 -7.64
C GLU A 375 -22.17 -15.70 -7.91
N VAL A 376 -21.00 -15.58 -7.28
CA VAL A 376 -19.90 -16.56 -7.42
C VAL A 376 -20.31 -17.95 -6.92
N ARG A 377 -21.06 -18.02 -5.81
CA ARG A 377 -21.60 -19.30 -5.30
C ARG A 377 -22.54 -19.95 -6.31
N GLU A 378 -23.39 -19.16 -6.95
CA GLU A 378 -24.35 -19.63 -7.95
C GLU A 378 -23.66 -20.05 -9.25
N LEU A 379 -22.74 -19.24 -9.78
CA LEU A 379 -21.93 -19.57 -10.95
C LEU A 379 -21.15 -20.88 -10.75
N ARG A 380 -20.61 -21.11 -9.54
CA ARG A 380 -19.96 -22.37 -9.17
C ARG A 380 -20.93 -23.56 -9.19
N ARG A 381 -22.17 -23.38 -8.70
CA ARG A 381 -23.21 -24.43 -8.73
C ARG A 381 -23.54 -24.80 -10.19
N MET A 382 -23.81 -23.79 -11.01
CA MET A 382 -24.10 -23.97 -12.44
C MET A 382 -22.94 -24.61 -13.19
N ALA A 383 -21.69 -24.22 -12.90
CA ALA A 383 -20.50 -24.80 -13.53
C ALA A 383 -20.35 -26.30 -13.21
N LYS A 384 -20.68 -26.72 -11.98
CA LYS A 384 -20.66 -28.15 -11.59
C LYS A 384 -21.75 -28.94 -12.30
N GLU A 385 -22.97 -28.41 -12.37
CA GLU A 385 -24.09 -29.05 -13.06
C GLU A 385 -23.85 -29.14 -14.57
N LYS A 386 -23.32 -28.07 -15.18
CA LYS A 386 -22.91 -28.07 -16.58
C LYS A 386 -21.75 -29.02 -16.85
N LYS A 387 -20.76 -29.15 -15.97
CA LYS A 387 -19.70 -30.15 -16.11
C LYS A 387 -20.28 -31.57 -16.15
N GLN A 388 -21.24 -31.88 -15.27
CA GLN A 388 -21.95 -33.16 -15.28
C GLN A 388 -22.82 -33.37 -16.53
N ALA A 389 -23.40 -32.30 -17.09
CA ALA A 389 -24.18 -32.35 -18.32
C ALA A 389 -23.31 -32.44 -19.59
N VAL A 390 -22.15 -31.76 -19.60
CA VAL A 390 -21.16 -31.78 -20.70
C VAL A 390 -20.41 -33.11 -20.75
N ASP A 391 -20.11 -33.73 -19.60
CA ASP A 391 -19.64 -35.12 -19.52
C ASP A 391 -20.66 -36.12 -20.12
N LYS A 392 -21.94 -35.71 -20.29
CA LYS A 392 -23.00 -36.47 -20.95
C LYS A 392 -23.34 -36.02 -22.38
N ALA A 393 -23.09 -34.77 -22.78
CA ALA A 393 -23.46 -34.23 -24.09
C ALA A 393 -22.66 -32.97 -24.47
N LEU A 394 -21.94 -33.09 -25.60
CA LEU A 394 -21.33 -32.06 -26.45
C LEU A 394 -21.56 -30.56 -26.10
N GLY A 395 -20.48 -29.87 -25.68
CA GLY A 395 -19.88 -28.83 -26.53
C GLY A 395 -20.25 -27.34 -26.43
N PHE A 396 -20.79 -26.80 -25.33
CA PHE A 396 -20.96 -25.33 -25.19
C PHE A 396 -20.32 -24.74 -23.93
N ASN A 397 -19.47 -23.73 -24.14
CA ASN A 397 -18.62 -23.11 -23.13
C ASN A 397 -19.14 -21.69 -22.82
N VAL A 398 -19.80 -21.51 -21.68
CA VAL A 398 -20.03 -20.19 -21.09
C VAL A 398 -19.25 -20.18 -19.79
N GLN A 399 -17.95 -19.88 -19.88
CA GLN A 399 -17.12 -19.69 -18.69
C GLN A 399 -17.20 -18.22 -18.32
N GLU A 400 -17.95 -17.91 -17.25
CA GLU A 400 -17.96 -16.57 -16.68
C GLU A 400 -16.72 -16.35 -15.82
N GLU A 401 -16.04 -15.27 -16.15
CA GLU A 401 -14.75 -14.92 -15.60
C GLU A 401 -14.92 -14.20 -14.27
N VAL A 402 -14.60 -14.88 -13.18
CA VAL A 402 -14.77 -14.37 -11.82
C VAL A 402 -13.69 -13.34 -11.47
N VAL A 403 -12.46 -13.56 -11.92
CA VAL A 403 -11.36 -12.58 -11.80
C VAL A 403 -10.62 -12.54 -13.13
N HIS A 404 -10.61 -11.39 -13.79
CA HIS A 404 -9.81 -11.20 -14.99
C HIS A 404 -8.32 -11.27 -14.65
N ARG A 405 -7.51 -11.87 -15.53
CA ARG A 405 -6.04 -11.95 -15.39
C ARG A 405 -5.38 -10.58 -15.16
N SER A 406 -5.95 -9.50 -15.71
CA SER A 406 -5.44 -8.12 -15.50
C SER A 406 -5.76 -7.54 -14.13
N PHE A 407 -6.60 -8.19 -13.34
CA PHE A 407 -6.93 -7.79 -11.97
C PHE A 407 -6.52 -8.87 -10.97
N LEU A 408 -5.51 -9.68 -11.32
CA LEU A 408 -4.94 -10.72 -10.49
C LEU A 408 -3.49 -10.39 -10.13
N SER A 409 -3.13 -10.65 -8.89
CA SER A 409 -1.84 -10.34 -8.29
C SER A 409 -1.30 -11.52 -7.49
N LEU A 410 -0.13 -12.05 -7.85
CA LEU A 410 0.50 -13.16 -7.14
C LEU A 410 1.28 -12.64 -5.91
N LEU A 411 1.16 -13.34 -4.78
CA LEU A 411 1.82 -13.01 -3.51
C LEU A 411 3.02 -13.91 -3.19
N VAL A 412 3.17 -15.03 -3.92
CA VAL A 412 4.30 -15.96 -3.80
C VAL A 412 4.94 -16.15 -5.17
N GLY A 413 6.24 -15.91 -5.28
CA GLY A 413 6.98 -16.05 -6.54
C GLY A 413 7.39 -17.49 -6.79
N GLN A 414 7.01 -18.07 -7.92
CA GLN A 414 7.81 -19.13 -8.55
C GLN A 414 8.46 -18.59 -9.82
N ALA A 415 9.74 -18.87 -10.00
CA ALA A 415 10.66 -18.16 -10.92
C ALA A 415 10.36 -18.29 -12.43
N GLY A 416 10.23 -17.17 -13.16
CA GLY A 416 10.47 -17.12 -14.61
C GLY A 416 9.86 -15.89 -15.31
N ASP A 417 10.76 -15.04 -15.83
CA ASP A 417 10.63 -13.83 -16.68
C ASP A 417 9.67 -13.96 -17.89
N ALA A 418 9.26 -12.92 -18.62
CA ALA A 418 9.29 -11.45 -18.53
C ALA A 418 8.32 -10.94 -19.63
N ASP A 419 8.01 -9.64 -19.55
CA ASP A 419 7.47 -8.79 -20.63
C ASP A 419 5.94 -8.76 -20.84
N GLU A 420 5.37 -7.57 -20.62
CA GLU A 420 4.22 -6.99 -21.35
C GLU A 420 3.97 -5.56 -20.82
N THR A 421 4.52 -4.61 -21.59
CA THR A 421 4.13 -3.21 -21.88
C THR A 421 3.38 -2.37 -20.83
N GLU A 422 3.94 -1.19 -20.58
CA GLU A 422 3.31 -0.03 -19.92
C GLU A 422 1.96 0.33 -20.57
N ASP A 423 1.00 0.71 -19.71
CA ASP A 423 -0.44 0.91 -19.99
C ASP A 423 -0.80 1.48 -21.39
N ASP A 424 -1.67 0.74 -22.08
CA ASP A 424 -2.60 1.27 -23.11
C ASP A 424 -3.86 1.81 -22.40
N PRO A 425 -4.24 3.09 -22.58
CA PRO A 425 -5.36 3.72 -21.89
C PRO A 425 -6.76 3.16 -22.26
N GLU A 426 -6.89 2.23 -23.20
CA GLU A 426 -8.20 1.81 -23.74
C GLU A 426 -9.02 0.81 -22.90
N HIS A 427 -8.54 0.32 -21.75
CA HIS A 427 -9.32 -0.65 -20.92
C HIS A 427 -9.60 -0.13 -19.51
N ALA A 428 -10.39 0.95 -19.43
CA ALA A 428 -11.26 1.14 -18.27
C ALA A 428 -12.33 0.04 -18.26
N PRO A 429 -12.80 -0.43 -17.09
CA PRO A 429 -13.98 -1.29 -17.04
C PRO A 429 -15.12 -0.52 -17.71
N VAL A 430 -15.61 -1.06 -18.83
CA VAL A 430 -16.85 -0.60 -19.44
C VAL A 430 -17.91 -0.75 -18.35
N ALA A 431 -18.51 0.37 -17.94
CA ALA A 431 -19.67 0.35 -17.07
C ALA A 431 -20.66 -0.66 -17.66
N ALA A 432 -21.12 -1.61 -16.84
CA ALA A 432 -22.17 -2.52 -17.25
C ALA A 432 -23.31 -1.69 -17.90
N PRO A 433 -23.90 -2.13 -19.02
CA PRO A 433 -25.00 -1.41 -19.65
C PRO A 433 -26.25 -1.49 -18.77
N GLY A 434 -26.27 -0.68 -17.71
CA GLY A 434 -27.40 -0.49 -16.82
C GLY A 434 -28.32 0.57 -17.40
N ALA A 435 -29.11 0.21 -18.41
CA ALA A 435 -30.30 0.97 -18.81
C ALA A 435 -31.28 0.21 -19.72
N GLU A 436 -30.91 -0.93 -20.34
CA GLU A 436 -31.81 -1.59 -21.32
C GLU A 436 -32.47 -2.89 -20.83
N ALA A 437 -32.00 -3.48 -19.72
CA ALA A 437 -32.63 -4.68 -19.14
C ALA A 437 -33.98 -4.40 -18.45
N GLY A 438 -34.26 -3.13 -18.09
CA GLY A 438 -35.53 -2.74 -17.46
C GLY A 438 -36.72 -2.66 -18.42
N ALA A 439 -36.48 -2.41 -19.71
CA ALA A 439 -37.56 -2.25 -20.70
C ALA A 439 -38.12 -3.61 -21.18
N ALA A 440 -37.31 -4.67 -21.17
CA ALA A 440 -37.75 -6.00 -21.57
C ALA A 440 -38.59 -6.72 -20.49
N ALA A 441 -38.33 -6.44 -19.21
CA ALA A 441 -39.11 -7.01 -18.09
C ALA A 441 -40.51 -6.39 -18.00
N ASP A 442 -40.66 -5.10 -18.30
CA ASP A 442 -41.94 -4.39 -18.24
C ASP A 442 -42.87 -4.74 -19.43
N ALA A 443 -42.32 -5.16 -20.57
CA ALA A 443 -43.08 -5.63 -21.72
C ALA A 443 -43.67 -7.04 -21.51
N LEU A 444 -42.97 -7.92 -20.79
CA LEU A 444 -43.46 -9.27 -20.45
C LEU A 444 -44.52 -9.26 -19.35
N ALA A 445 -44.47 -8.30 -18.42
CA ALA A 445 -45.49 -8.15 -17.37
C ALA A 445 -46.84 -7.61 -17.91
N ARG A 446 -46.83 -6.82 -18.99
CA ARG A 446 -48.06 -6.28 -19.62
C ARG A 446 -48.76 -7.28 -20.55
N ALA A 447 -48.07 -8.31 -21.02
CA ALA A 447 -48.65 -9.37 -21.85
C ALA A 447 -49.30 -10.51 -21.02
N ALA A 448 -49.16 -10.49 -19.69
CA ALA A 448 -49.75 -11.49 -18.79
C ALA A 448 -51.03 -11.00 -18.07
N LEU A 449 -51.50 -9.79 -18.37
CA LEU A 449 -52.71 -9.17 -17.80
C LEU A 449 -53.71 -8.69 -18.87
N SER A 450 -53.58 -9.19 -20.10
CA SER A 450 -54.61 -9.16 -21.16
C SER A 450 -54.83 -10.58 -21.65
#